data_AF-K6TAA6-F1
#
_entry.id   AF-K6TAA6-F1
#
_cell.length_a   1.000
_cell.length_b   1.000
_cell.length_c   1.000
_cell.angle_alpha   90.00
_cell.angle_beta   90.00
_cell.angle_gamma   90.00
#
_symmetry.space_group_name_H-M   'P 1'
#
loop_
_entity.id
_entity.type
_entity.pdbx_description
1 polymer ?
#
loop_
_entity_poly.entity_id
_entity_poly.type
_entity_poly.pdbx_seq_one_letter_code
_entity_poly.pdbx_strand_id
1 'polypeptide(L)'
;MKRLKLTKIITSSLIISSALLLNPISAHAEWKKDSKGWWYASKNSWYTGWKLIDGNWYYFYSNGYMAHDTTIDGYYLSSGGAWTDSTNTSLREQILENISIENPTFKIEYSSNDRDLKNVENIINNEIDKLKISNPYEMLNVSNYTLDILSDGSGYIHITISCTYKMTADMAAELDTKAREIVSNIAPDSMSQSDKELAIHDWIVNNTEYDQTFTIYDPYNTLLKHTGVCEGYSMLAQKMFSLAGIKSTIVQGTADGQAHAWNMVYIDGKWRHVDCTWDDPVSFEDILSHKYYNLTDQEMEADHSWDTSLYPSAN
;
A
#
# COMPACT_ATOMS: atom_id res chain seq x y z
N MET A 1 -0.64 8.55 34.59
CA MET A 1 -1.29 7.84 33.47
C MET A 1 -2.02 8.87 32.61
N LYS A 2 -1.60 9.03 31.34
CA LYS A 2 -2.26 9.93 30.37
C LYS A 2 -2.94 9.07 29.31
N ARG A 3 -4.15 9.46 28.87
CA ARG A 3 -4.93 8.73 27.84
C ARG A 3 -5.50 9.71 26.82
N LEU A 4 -5.50 9.30 25.54
CA LEU A 4 -6.11 10.01 24.42
C LEU A 4 -7.01 9.04 23.64
N LYS A 5 -8.22 9.46 23.28
CA LYS A 5 -9.18 8.68 22.47
C LYS A 5 -9.69 9.50 21.29
N LEU A 6 -9.62 8.95 20.09
CA LEU A 6 -9.99 9.65 18.86
C LEU A 6 -10.64 8.70 17.85
N THR A 7 -11.50 9.27 17.00
CA THR A 7 -12.14 8.59 15.87
C THR A 7 -11.69 9.26 14.58
N LYS A 8 -11.19 8.47 13.62
CA LYS A 8 -10.75 8.93 12.30
C LYS A 8 -11.61 8.23 11.25
N ILE A 9 -12.27 9.01 10.42
CA ILE A 9 -12.92 8.49 9.23
C ILE A 9 -11.82 8.31 8.18
N ILE A 10 -11.69 7.11 7.62
CA ILE A 10 -10.90 6.93 6.41
C ILE A 10 -11.85 7.26 5.27
N THR A 11 -11.94 8.55 4.96
CA THR A 11 -12.41 8.92 3.63
C THR A 11 -11.31 8.51 2.67
N SER A 12 -11.67 7.85 1.58
CA SER A 12 -10.83 7.69 0.39
C SER A 12 -10.59 9.08 -0.23
N SER A 13 -9.92 9.94 0.52
CA SER A 13 -9.50 11.24 0.08
C SER A 13 -8.18 11.03 -0.65
N LEU A 14 -8.23 11.19 -1.95
CA LEU A 14 -7.04 11.23 -2.78
C LEU A 14 -6.10 12.29 -2.26
N ILE A 15 -4.93 11.84 -1.84
CA ILE A 15 -3.88 12.73 -1.40
C ILE A 15 -3.27 13.32 -2.67
N ILE A 16 -3.70 14.52 -3.05
CA ILE A 16 -2.92 15.37 -3.95
C ILE A 16 -1.85 16.03 -3.09
N SER A 17 -0.70 15.39 -2.92
CA SER A 17 0.49 16.07 -2.41
C SER A 17 1.27 16.61 -3.60
N SER A 18 1.06 17.88 -3.94
CA SER A 18 1.98 18.60 -4.83
C SER A 18 3.18 19.10 -4.02
N ALA A 19 4.28 18.35 -4.05
CA ALA A 19 5.58 18.83 -3.58
C ALA A 19 6.38 19.39 -4.75
N LEU A 20 6.26 20.70 -5.01
CA LEU A 20 7.25 21.42 -5.81
C LEU A 20 8.54 21.56 -4.99
N LEU A 21 9.55 20.75 -5.32
CA LEU A 21 10.92 20.96 -4.85
C LEU A 21 11.77 21.51 -5.99
N LEU A 22 12.08 22.81 -5.93
CA LEU A 22 13.22 23.38 -6.63
C LEU A 22 14.48 22.97 -5.87
N ASN A 23 15.28 22.07 -6.44
CA ASN A 23 16.60 21.75 -5.92
C ASN A 23 17.60 22.86 -6.31
N PRO A 24 18.25 23.56 -5.37
CA PRO A 24 19.61 24.02 -5.63
C PRO A 24 20.51 22.78 -5.65
N ILE A 25 21.27 22.60 -6.74
CA ILE A 25 22.30 21.56 -6.84
C ILE A 25 23.28 21.76 -5.69
N SER A 26 23.18 20.90 -4.69
CA SER A 26 24.14 20.77 -3.60
C SER A 26 24.79 19.40 -3.73
N ALA A 27 26.10 19.35 -3.50
CA ALA A 27 26.93 18.18 -3.76
C ALA A 27 26.35 16.89 -3.13
N HIS A 28 25.88 15.97 -3.96
CA HIS A 28 25.23 14.74 -3.49
C HIS A 28 26.24 13.79 -2.84
N ALA A 29 25.88 13.29 -1.66
CA ALA A 29 26.53 12.12 -1.07
C ALA A 29 25.83 10.86 -1.58
N GLU A 30 26.60 9.80 -1.81
CA GLU A 30 26.09 8.58 -2.46
C GLU A 30 26.63 7.32 -1.78
N TRP A 31 25.82 6.26 -1.83
CA TRP A 31 26.23 4.92 -1.42
C TRP A 31 27.18 4.31 -2.46
N LYS A 32 28.25 3.68 -1.97
CA LYS A 32 29.21 2.95 -2.79
C LYS A 32 29.46 1.56 -2.21
N LYS A 33 29.84 0.61 -3.07
CA LYS A 33 30.08 -0.78 -2.70
C LYS A 33 31.30 -1.34 -3.44
N ASP A 34 32.08 -2.16 -2.75
CA ASP A 34 33.11 -3.01 -3.34
C ASP A 34 33.01 -4.46 -2.79
N SER A 35 34.03 -5.27 -3.00
CA SER A 35 34.07 -6.65 -2.48
C SER A 35 34.19 -6.75 -0.96
N LYS A 36 34.52 -5.65 -0.27
CA LYS A 36 34.72 -5.60 1.19
C LYS A 36 33.50 -5.07 1.92
N GLY A 37 32.68 -4.21 1.30
CA GLY A 37 31.44 -3.75 1.90
C GLY A 37 30.89 -2.48 1.27
N TRP A 38 29.97 -1.84 2.00
CA TRP A 38 29.34 -0.57 1.63
C TRP A 38 30.00 0.60 2.36
N TRP A 39 30.01 1.79 1.76
CA TRP A 39 30.33 3.05 2.42
C TRP A 39 29.50 4.19 1.85
N TYR A 40 29.45 5.31 2.57
CA TYR A 40 28.79 6.53 2.12
C TYR A 40 29.85 7.60 1.82
N ALA A 41 29.85 8.12 0.59
CA ALA A 41 30.86 9.03 0.08
C ALA A 41 30.29 10.44 -0.15
N SER A 42 31.08 11.47 0.12
CA SER A 42 30.78 12.85 -0.28
C SER A 42 32.03 13.53 -0.82
N LYS A 43 31.94 14.03 -2.07
CA LYS A 43 33.08 14.58 -2.84
C LYS A 43 34.24 13.58 -2.91
N ASN A 44 35.33 13.83 -2.17
CA ASN A 44 36.56 13.05 -2.12
C ASN A 44 36.82 12.39 -0.75
N SER A 45 35.81 12.28 0.11
CA SER A 45 35.93 11.66 1.44
C SER A 45 34.78 10.68 1.72
N TRP A 46 35.01 9.77 2.65
CA TRP A 46 33.97 8.91 3.22
C TRP A 46 33.57 9.39 4.62
N TYR A 47 32.40 8.95 5.08
CA TYR A 47 31.93 9.19 6.44
C TYR A 47 32.50 8.17 7.43
N THR A 48 32.63 8.58 8.70
CA THR A 48 33.00 7.74 9.84
C THR A 48 32.13 8.10 11.04
N GLY A 49 31.83 7.15 11.91
CA GLY A 49 30.91 7.29 13.04
C GLY A 49 29.44 7.14 12.65
N TRP A 50 28.55 7.50 13.57
CA TRP A 50 27.10 7.45 13.40
C TRP A 50 26.62 8.51 12.40
N LYS A 51 25.76 8.12 11.45
CA LYS A 51 25.19 9.00 10.43
C LYS A 51 23.76 8.61 10.09
N LEU A 52 22.87 9.60 10.13
CA LEU A 52 21.49 9.48 9.65
C LEU A 52 21.47 9.67 8.11
N ILE A 53 20.93 8.70 7.39
CA ILE A 53 20.80 8.68 5.93
C ILE A 53 19.39 8.16 5.59
N ASP A 54 18.61 8.93 4.84
CA ASP A 54 17.25 8.57 4.42
C ASP A 54 16.37 8.03 5.56
N GLY A 55 16.44 8.70 6.72
CA GLY A 55 15.65 8.38 7.91
C GLY A 55 16.19 7.24 8.79
N ASN A 56 17.31 6.61 8.42
CA ASN A 56 17.89 5.48 9.15
C ASN A 56 19.30 5.79 9.67
N TRP A 57 19.62 5.31 10.89
CA TRP A 57 20.95 5.46 11.47
C TRP A 57 21.87 4.34 10.98
N TYR A 58 23.04 4.73 10.50
CA TYR A 58 24.13 3.83 10.10
C TYR A 58 25.38 4.17 10.90
N TYR A 59 26.25 3.20 11.08
CA TYR A 59 27.59 3.44 11.62
C TYR A 59 28.66 3.10 10.58
N PHE A 60 29.63 3.99 10.41
CA PHE A 60 30.79 3.76 9.55
C PHE A 60 32.06 3.66 10.38
N TYR A 61 32.83 2.59 10.22
CA TYR A 61 34.12 2.45 10.89
C TYR A 61 35.10 3.54 10.46
N SER A 62 36.22 3.68 11.17
CA SER A 62 37.27 4.66 10.82
C SER A 62 37.86 4.48 9.41
N ASN A 63 37.78 3.27 8.87
CA ASN A 63 38.18 2.94 7.50
C ASN A 63 37.09 3.24 6.44
N GLY A 64 35.93 3.75 6.85
CA GLY A 64 34.84 4.18 6.00
C GLY A 64 33.76 3.15 5.71
N TYR A 65 33.98 1.87 6.00
CA TYR A 65 32.97 0.84 5.71
C TYR A 65 31.83 0.86 6.73
N MET A 66 30.62 0.66 6.23
CA MET A 66 29.40 0.54 7.00
C MET A 66 29.44 -0.74 7.84
N ALA A 67 29.13 -0.60 9.12
CA ALA A 67 28.89 -1.73 10.01
C ALA A 67 27.53 -2.38 9.69
N HIS A 68 27.47 -3.71 9.68
CA HIS A 68 26.26 -4.50 9.48
C HIS A 68 26.40 -5.83 10.23
N ASP A 69 25.27 -6.48 10.52
CA ASP A 69 25.20 -7.74 11.28
C ASP A 69 26.01 -7.69 12.59
N THR A 70 25.98 -6.55 13.27
CA THR A 70 26.86 -6.27 14.41
C THR A 70 26.26 -5.23 15.35
N THR A 71 26.85 -5.10 16.54
CA THR A 71 26.41 -4.15 17.56
C THR A 71 27.49 -3.09 17.79
N ILE A 72 27.13 -1.82 17.66
CA ILE A 72 28.00 -0.68 17.94
C ILE A 72 27.38 0.13 19.09
N ASP A 73 28.15 0.42 20.13
CA ASP A 73 27.69 1.19 21.29
C ASP A 73 26.38 0.68 21.93
N GLY A 74 26.10 -0.64 21.82
CA GLY A 74 24.87 -1.27 22.33
C GLY A 74 23.69 -1.29 21.35
N TYR A 75 23.87 -0.82 20.11
CA TYR A 75 22.84 -0.72 19.08
C TYR A 75 23.09 -1.73 17.95
N TYR A 76 22.15 -2.65 17.70
CA TYR A 76 22.29 -3.66 16.65
C TYR A 76 22.01 -3.07 15.27
N LEU A 77 22.90 -3.32 14.33
CA LEU A 77 22.78 -2.95 12.92
C LEU A 77 22.42 -4.20 12.12
N SER A 78 21.32 -4.12 11.37
CA SER A 78 20.85 -5.20 10.50
C SER A 78 21.87 -5.58 9.41
N SER A 79 21.57 -6.59 8.61
CA SER A 79 22.37 -6.93 7.41
C SER A 79 22.44 -5.80 6.38
N GLY A 80 21.46 -4.89 6.39
CA GLY A 80 21.46 -3.65 5.62
C GLY A 80 22.26 -2.52 6.27
N GLY A 81 22.85 -2.73 7.46
CA GLY A 81 23.62 -1.76 8.24
C GLY A 81 22.81 -0.66 8.91
N ALA A 82 21.50 -0.59 8.66
CA ALA A 82 20.59 0.28 9.38
C ALA A 82 20.45 -0.23 10.81
N TRP A 83 20.51 0.69 11.77
CA TRP A 83 20.21 0.42 13.16
C TRP A 83 18.77 -0.05 13.31
N THR A 84 18.62 -1.18 14.00
CA THR A 84 17.35 -1.77 14.35
C THR A 84 17.34 -2.06 15.84
N ASP A 85 16.25 -1.73 16.53
CA ASP A 85 16.03 -2.22 17.89
C ASP A 85 15.69 -3.72 17.80
N SER A 86 16.63 -4.60 18.16
CA SER A 86 16.56 -6.05 17.93
C SER A 86 15.48 -6.79 18.74
N THR A 87 14.52 -6.08 19.33
CA THR A 87 13.33 -6.63 20.01
C THR A 87 12.01 -5.94 19.62
N ASN A 88 11.99 -5.06 18.62
CA ASN A 88 10.78 -4.33 18.21
C ASN A 88 10.60 -4.40 16.69
N THR A 89 9.67 -5.26 16.24
CA THR A 89 9.02 -5.09 14.93
C THR A 89 8.56 -3.63 14.83
N SER A 90 8.90 -2.93 13.75
CA SER A 90 8.62 -1.50 13.63
C SER A 90 7.12 -1.23 13.83
N LEU A 91 6.77 -0.04 14.31
CA LEU A 91 5.37 0.37 14.48
C LEU A 91 4.52 0.03 13.24
N ARG A 92 5.07 0.28 12.05
CA ARG A 92 4.43 -0.03 10.77
C ARG A 92 4.19 -1.52 10.58
N GLU A 93 5.19 -2.35 10.82
CA GLU A 93 5.08 -3.81 10.66
C GLU A 93 4.07 -4.39 11.66
N GLN A 94 4.06 -3.93 12.92
CA GLN A 94 3.05 -4.35 13.90
C GLN A 94 1.63 -4.02 13.43
N ILE A 95 1.42 -2.83 12.85
CA ILE A 95 0.12 -2.45 12.28
C ILE A 95 -0.20 -3.33 11.08
N LEU A 96 0.75 -3.52 10.15
CA LEU A 96 0.57 -4.31 8.93
C LEU A 96 0.23 -5.78 9.22
N GLU A 97 0.87 -6.38 10.22
CA GLU A 97 0.64 -7.78 10.63
C GLU A 97 -0.73 -7.99 11.28
N ASN A 98 -1.28 -6.96 11.92
CA ASN A 98 -2.51 -7.07 12.70
C ASN A 98 -3.74 -6.48 12.01
N ILE A 99 -3.58 -5.54 11.08
CA ILE A 99 -4.70 -4.91 10.39
C ILE A 99 -5.39 -5.92 9.47
N SER A 100 -6.55 -6.39 9.91
CA SER A 100 -7.35 -7.36 9.20
C SER A 100 -8.80 -7.29 9.66
N ILE A 101 -9.73 -7.52 8.75
CA ILE A 101 -11.15 -7.75 9.07
C ILE A 101 -11.39 -8.83 10.14
N GLU A 102 -10.52 -9.83 10.21
CA GLU A 102 -10.56 -10.91 11.22
C GLU A 102 -10.00 -10.48 12.58
N ASN A 103 -9.31 -9.34 12.63
CA ASN A 103 -8.70 -8.77 13.82
C ASN A 103 -9.07 -7.28 13.95
N PRO A 104 -10.36 -6.96 14.14
CA PRO A 104 -10.85 -5.57 14.06
C PRO A 104 -10.43 -4.70 15.24
N THR A 105 -9.85 -5.29 16.29
CA THR A 105 -9.27 -4.54 17.40
C THR A 105 -8.02 -5.23 17.88
N PHE A 106 -6.89 -4.54 17.77
CA PHE A 106 -5.59 -5.07 18.13
C PHE A 106 -4.78 -4.06 18.93
N LYS A 107 -3.75 -4.57 19.62
CA LYS A 107 -2.88 -3.80 20.49
C LYS A 107 -1.46 -3.84 19.96
N ILE A 108 -0.80 -2.70 20.04
CA ILE A 108 0.61 -2.54 19.68
C ILE A 108 1.34 -1.84 20.84
N GLU A 109 2.60 -2.21 21.02
CA GLU A 109 3.49 -1.58 21.99
C GLU A 109 4.53 -0.76 21.24
N TYR A 110 4.58 0.53 21.55
CA TYR A 110 5.49 1.47 20.90
C TYR A 110 6.43 2.06 21.95
N SER A 111 7.71 1.71 21.86
CA SER A 111 8.76 2.32 22.68
C SER A 111 8.93 3.78 22.25
N SER A 112 8.65 4.72 23.17
CA SER A 112 8.77 6.14 22.88
C SER A 112 9.09 6.94 24.13
N ASN A 113 10.10 7.80 24.02
CA ASN A 113 10.41 8.80 25.03
C ASN A 113 9.48 10.03 24.93
N ASP A 114 8.65 10.12 23.89
CA ASP A 114 7.73 11.22 23.71
C ASP A 114 6.62 11.19 24.77
N ARG A 115 6.40 12.33 25.42
CA ARG A 115 5.38 12.51 26.45
C ARG A 115 4.16 13.27 25.94
N ASP A 116 4.18 13.73 24.69
CA ASP A 116 3.07 14.30 23.96
C ASP A 116 2.35 13.22 23.13
N LEU A 117 1.21 12.76 23.64
CA LEU A 117 0.41 11.72 22.98
C LEU A 117 -0.13 12.16 21.62
N LYS A 118 -0.20 13.47 21.33
CA LYS A 118 -0.61 13.96 20.00
C LYS A 118 0.48 13.76 18.95
N ASN A 119 1.75 13.87 19.34
CA ASN A 119 2.83 13.56 18.41
C ASN A 119 2.86 12.05 18.10
N VAL A 120 2.65 11.22 19.13
CA VAL A 120 2.52 9.76 18.94
C VAL A 120 1.34 9.42 18.03
N GLU A 121 0.18 10.07 18.21
CA GLU A 121 -0.96 9.95 17.30
C GLU A 121 -0.59 10.28 15.85
N ASN A 122 0.11 11.40 15.60
CA ASN A 122 0.53 11.78 14.26
C ASN A 122 1.46 10.75 13.63
N ILE A 123 2.38 10.17 14.40
CA ILE A 123 3.27 9.11 13.92
C ILE A 123 2.46 7.89 13.49
N ILE A 124 1.51 7.45 14.33
CA ILE A 124 0.63 6.29 14.02
C ILE A 124 -0.19 6.57 12.77
N ASN A 125 -0.81 7.75 12.68
CA ASN A 125 -1.60 8.14 11.50
C ASN A 125 -0.75 8.13 10.23
N ASN A 126 0.49 8.64 10.28
CA ASN A 126 1.41 8.60 9.15
C ASN A 126 1.78 7.17 8.73
N GLU A 127 1.95 6.25 9.68
CA GLU A 127 2.20 4.84 9.34
C GLU A 127 0.97 4.16 8.72
N ILE A 128 -0.24 4.46 9.22
CA ILE A 128 -1.50 3.98 8.62
C ILE A 128 -1.68 4.54 7.22
N ASP A 129 -1.35 5.81 6.97
CA ASP A 129 -1.46 6.43 5.64
C ASP A 129 -0.54 5.75 4.62
N LYS A 130 0.67 5.31 5.02
CA LYS A 130 1.57 4.54 4.15
C LYS A 130 0.99 3.19 3.75
N LEU A 131 0.10 2.59 4.56
CA LEU A 131 -0.56 1.33 4.23
C LEU A 131 -1.52 1.48 3.04
N LYS A 132 -2.02 2.68 2.75
CA LYS A 132 -2.85 2.92 1.56
C LYS A 132 -2.13 2.56 0.26
N ILE A 133 -0.80 2.58 0.26
CA ILE A 133 0.04 2.20 -0.88
C ILE A 133 0.55 0.76 -0.73
N SER A 134 1.00 0.35 0.47
CA SER A 134 1.60 -0.98 0.65
C SER A 134 0.60 -2.12 0.88
N ASN A 135 -0.63 -1.81 1.30
CA ASN A 135 -1.71 -2.77 1.50
C ASN A 135 -3.07 -2.13 1.11
N PRO A 136 -3.23 -1.71 -0.16
CA PRO A 136 -4.38 -0.91 -0.58
C PRO A 136 -5.70 -1.67 -0.45
N TYR A 137 -5.72 -2.99 -0.70
CA TYR A 137 -6.92 -3.82 -0.56
C TYR A 137 -7.52 -3.74 0.85
N GLU A 138 -6.69 -3.99 1.88
CA GLU A 138 -7.18 -3.93 3.26
C GLU A 138 -7.57 -2.50 3.65
N MET A 139 -6.77 -1.52 3.25
CA MET A 139 -7.02 -0.12 3.59
C MET A 139 -8.26 0.47 2.94
N LEU A 140 -8.62 0.04 1.74
CA LEU A 140 -9.90 0.41 1.12
C LEU A 140 -11.08 -0.27 1.82
N ASN A 141 -10.89 -1.44 2.44
CA ASN A 141 -11.95 -2.08 3.23
C ASN A 141 -12.16 -1.40 4.60
N VAL A 142 -11.16 -0.71 5.16
CA VAL A 142 -11.30 0.04 6.41
C VAL A 142 -12.08 1.34 6.17
N SER A 143 -13.28 1.46 6.73
CA SER A 143 -14.11 2.68 6.65
C SER A 143 -13.72 3.75 7.68
N ASN A 144 -13.32 3.32 8.87
CA ASN A 144 -12.83 4.20 9.93
C ASN A 144 -11.97 3.41 10.92
N TYR A 145 -11.23 4.13 11.75
CA TYR A 145 -10.57 3.54 12.90
C TYR A 145 -10.58 4.48 14.10
N THR A 146 -10.38 3.91 15.28
CA THR A 146 -10.17 4.66 16.52
C THR A 146 -8.83 4.29 17.14
N LEU A 147 -8.22 5.27 17.79
CA LEU A 147 -6.97 5.10 18.53
C LEU A 147 -7.25 5.35 20.02
N ASP A 148 -6.85 4.39 20.86
CA ASP A 148 -6.76 4.55 22.31
C ASP A 148 -5.29 4.46 22.72
N ILE A 149 -4.70 5.61 23.06
CA ILE A 149 -3.27 5.75 23.34
C ILE A 149 -3.08 5.97 24.84
N LEU A 150 -2.35 5.08 25.49
CA LEU A 150 -2.08 5.10 26.92
C LEU A 150 -0.57 5.10 27.20
N SER A 151 -0.10 6.07 27.98
CA SER A 151 1.23 6.01 28.59
C SER A 151 1.11 5.62 30.06
N ASP A 152 1.77 4.53 30.44
CA ASP A 152 1.84 4.03 31.81
C ASP A 152 3.04 4.58 32.59
N GLY A 153 3.95 5.31 31.93
CA GLY A 153 5.16 5.88 32.53
C GLY A 153 6.38 4.96 32.51
N SER A 154 6.28 3.74 31.96
CA SER A 154 7.36 2.75 31.86
C SER A 154 8.37 3.04 30.73
N GLY A 155 8.06 3.98 29.84
CA GLY A 155 8.80 4.18 28.58
C GLY A 155 8.10 3.61 27.36
N TYR A 156 7.03 2.82 27.58
CA TYR A 156 6.17 2.32 26.53
C TYR A 156 4.88 3.14 26.38
N ILE A 157 4.40 3.19 25.15
CA ILE A 157 3.06 3.64 24.80
C ILE A 157 2.27 2.42 24.35
N HIS A 158 1.14 2.18 25.02
CA HIS A 158 0.19 1.14 24.69
C HIS A 158 -0.88 1.73 23.80
N ILE A 159 -1.02 1.18 22.60
CA ILE A 159 -1.99 1.69 21.61
C ILE A 159 -2.96 0.55 21.32
N THR A 160 -4.25 0.84 21.40
CA THR A 160 -5.30 -0.03 20.85
C THR A 160 -5.85 0.64 19.60
N ILE A 161 -5.80 -0.08 18.49
CA ILE A 161 -6.38 0.33 17.21
C ILE A 161 -7.64 -0.49 17.01
N SER A 162 -8.78 0.17 16.80
CA SER A 162 -10.04 -0.49 16.48
C SER A 162 -10.54 0.00 15.13
N CYS A 163 -10.61 -0.90 14.15
CA CYS A 163 -11.04 -0.63 12.78
C CYS A 163 -12.50 -1.02 12.58
N THR A 164 -13.23 -0.23 11.81
CA THR A 164 -14.54 -0.59 11.24
C THR A 164 -14.34 -0.88 9.76
N TYR A 165 -14.85 -2.01 9.28
CA TYR A 165 -14.72 -2.43 7.89
C TYR A 165 -16.02 -2.21 7.11
N LYS A 166 -15.91 -2.06 5.78
CA LYS A 166 -17.05 -1.99 4.85
C LYS A 166 -17.73 -3.36 4.74
N MET A 167 -16.95 -4.43 4.78
CA MET A 167 -17.43 -5.81 4.81
C MET A 167 -17.46 -6.38 6.23
N THR A 168 -18.19 -7.47 6.42
CA THR A 168 -18.04 -8.38 7.58
C THR A 168 -17.09 -9.54 7.25
N ALA A 169 -16.57 -10.24 8.27
CA ALA A 169 -15.74 -11.43 8.07
C ALA A 169 -16.46 -12.50 7.23
N ASP A 170 -17.75 -12.74 7.48
CA ASP A 170 -18.57 -13.67 6.71
C ASP A 170 -18.69 -13.25 5.23
N MET A 171 -18.89 -11.95 4.95
CA MET A 171 -18.90 -11.43 3.57
C MET A 171 -17.53 -11.64 2.90
N ALA A 172 -16.43 -11.40 3.60
CA ALA A 172 -15.08 -11.61 3.06
C ALA A 172 -14.80 -13.10 2.76
N ALA A 173 -15.26 -14.02 3.60
CA ALA A 173 -15.14 -15.46 3.40
C ALA A 173 -16.00 -15.95 2.23
N GLU A 174 -17.22 -15.44 2.08
CA GLU A 174 -18.10 -15.76 0.95
C GLU A 174 -17.54 -15.21 -0.36
N LEU A 175 -17.06 -13.96 -0.36
CA LEU A 175 -16.33 -13.35 -1.49
C LEU A 175 -15.14 -14.21 -1.91
N ASP A 176 -14.29 -14.63 -0.96
CA ASP A 176 -13.13 -15.48 -1.25
C ASP A 176 -13.56 -16.82 -1.89
N THR A 177 -14.59 -17.46 -1.34
CA THR A 177 -15.13 -18.72 -1.87
C THR A 177 -15.63 -18.56 -3.30
N LYS A 178 -16.44 -17.53 -3.56
CA LYS A 178 -17.03 -17.27 -4.88
C LYS A 178 -16.00 -16.84 -5.92
N ALA A 179 -15.09 -15.95 -5.54
CA ALA A 179 -14.01 -15.51 -6.42
C ALA A 179 -13.09 -16.68 -6.80
N ARG A 180 -12.78 -17.61 -5.88
CA ARG A 180 -12.01 -18.83 -6.20
C ARG A 180 -12.73 -19.73 -7.19
N GLU A 181 -14.02 -19.96 -6.98
CA GLU A 181 -14.86 -20.76 -7.89
C GLU A 181 -14.79 -20.17 -9.31
N ILE A 182 -15.02 -18.88 -9.46
CA ILE A 182 -14.98 -18.18 -10.75
C ILE A 182 -13.59 -18.24 -11.38
N VAL A 183 -12.55 -17.81 -10.66
CA VAL A 183 -11.16 -17.78 -11.16
C VAL A 183 -10.69 -19.16 -11.61
N SER A 184 -11.04 -20.22 -10.87
CA SER A 184 -10.67 -21.59 -11.25
C SER A 184 -11.28 -22.04 -12.58
N ASN A 185 -12.44 -21.49 -12.96
CA ASN A 185 -13.14 -21.82 -14.20
C ASN A 185 -12.65 -20.95 -15.38
N ILE A 186 -12.46 -19.65 -15.17
CA ILE A 186 -12.14 -18.70 -16.25
C ILE A 186 -10.63 -18.52 -16.49
N ALA A 187 -9.81 -18.74 -15.46
CA ALA A 187 -8.36 -18.51 -15.48
C ALA A 187 -7.58 -19.67 -14.82
N PRO A 188 -7.81 -20.94 -15.21
CA PRO A 188 -7.11 -22.10 -14.66
C PRO A 188 -5.59 -22.03 -14.85
N ASP A 189 -4.85 -22.76 -14.01
CA ASP A 189 -3.38 -22.75 -13.97
C ASP A 189 -2.67 -23.12 -15.28
N SER A 190 -3.36 -23.78 -16.21
CA SER A 190 -2.84 -24.10 -17.54
C SER A 190 -2.73 -22.90 -18.48
N MET A 191 -3.41 -21.78 -18.18
CA MET A 191 -3.39 -20.58 -19.02
C MET A 191 -2.14 -19.74 -18.81
N SER A 192 -1.75 -18.99 -19.85
CA SER A 192 -0.68 -18.01 -19.74
C SER A 192 -1.10 -16.85 -18.81
N GLN A 193 -0.13 -16.09 -18.30
CA GLN A 193 -0.43 -14.97 -17.41
C GLN A 193 -1.35 -13.93 -18.07
N SER A 194 -1.08 -13.62 -19.33
CA SER A 194 -1.85 -12.66 -20.15
C SER A 194 -3.25 -13.18 -20.51
N ASP A 195 -3.41 -14.47 -20.77
CA ASP A 195 -4.74 -15.05 -21.00
C ASP A 195 -5.58 -15.04 -19.72
N LYS A 196 -4.96 -15.32 -18.55
CA LYS A 196 -5.63 -15.27 -17.25
C LYS A 196 -6.09 -13.84 -16.93
N GLU A 197 -5.22 -12.87 -17.16
CA GLU A 197 -5.53 -11.45 -16.97
C GLU A 197 -6.74 -11.03 -17.82
N LEU A 198 -6.71 -11.31 -19.12
CA LEU A 198 -7.79 -10.98 -20.04
C LEU A 198 -9.10 -11.64 -19.64
N ALA A 199 -9.07 -12.93 -19.30
CA ALA A 199 -10.28 -13.65 -18.88
C ALA A 199 -10.90 -13.07 -17.61
N ILE A 200 -10.08 -12.63 -16.65
CA ILE A 200 -10.55 -11.99 -15.42
C ILE A 200 -11.11 -10.60 -15.71
N HIS A 201 -10.40 -9.79 -16.49
CA HIS A 201 -10.85 -8.48 -16.92
C HIS A 201 -12.23 -8.58 -17.59
N ASP A 202 -12.34 -9.40 -18.64
CA ASP A 202 -13.56 -9.55 -19.43
C ASP A 202 -14.70 -10.11 -18.59
N TRP A 203 -14.40 -11.01 -17.65
CA TRP A 203 -15.42 -11.51 -16.73
C TRP A 203 -15.96 -10.38 -15.84
N ILE A 204 -15.09 -9.55 -15.25
CA ILE A 204 -15.53 -8.45 -14.39
C ILE A 204 -16.40 -7.46 -15.16
N VAL A 205 -15.94 -7.01 -16.34
CA VAL A 205 -16.65 -6.05 -17.19
C VAL A 205 -18.00 -6.60 -17.64
N ASN A 206 -18.09 -7.86 -18.05
CA ASN A 206 -19.36 -8.45 -18.51
C ASN A 206 -20.31 -8.88 -17.39
N ASN A 207 -19.88 -8.85 -16.12
CA ASN A 207 -20.68 -9.32 -14.98
C ASN A 207 -20.85 -8.25 -13.90
N THR A 208 -20.59 -6.99 -14.22
CA THR A 208 -20.74 -5.88 -13.26
C THR A 208 -21.26 -4.66 -13.99
N GLU A 209 -22.13 -3.89 -13.34
CA GLU A 209 -22.61 -2.59 -13.82
C GLU A 209 -22.22 -1.47 -12.86
N TYR A 210 -21.73 -0.36 -13.40
CA TYR A 210 -21.30 0.78 -12.60
C TYR A 210 -22.44 1.35 -11.73
N ASP A 211 -22.20 1.44 -10.42
CA ASP A 211 -23.15 2.01 -9.47
C ASP A 211 -23.18 3.55 -9.55
N GLN A 212 -24.10 4.06 -10.36
CA GLN A 212 -24.35 5.50 -10.49
C GLN A 212 -24.98 6.15 -9.26
N THR A 213 -25.37 5.37 -8.24
CA THR A 213 -25.85 5.91 -6.95
C THR A 213 -24.73 6.20 -5.97
N PHE A 214 -23.51 5.71 -6.24
CA PHE A 214 -22.33 5.86 -5.40
C PHE A 214 -22.53 5.33 -3.97
N THR A 215 -23.08 4.12 -3.84
CA THR A 215 -23.37 3.47 -2.54
C THR A 215 -22.65 2.14 -2.34
N ILE A 216 -22.21 1.47 -3.41
CA ILE A 216 -21.58 0.15 -3.35
C ILE A 216 -20.07 0.24 -3.59
N TYR A 217 -19.29 0.24 -2.50
CA TYR A 217 -17.83 0.43 -2.51
C TYR A 217 -17.04 -0.86 -2.24
N ASP A 218 -17.71 -1.95 -1.85
CA ASP A 218 -17.06 -3.19 -1.44
C ASP A 218 -17.07 -4.26 -2.55
N PRO A 219 -16.00 -5.07 -2.67
CA PRO A 219 -15.89 -6.09 -3.70
C PRO A 219 -16.90 -7.25 -3.53
N TYR A 220 -17.45 -7.45 -2.33
CA TYR A 220 -18.46 -8.48 -2.09
C TYR A 220 -19.75 -8.15 -2.85
N ASN A 221 -20.29 -6.94 -2.68
CA ASN A 221 -21.48 -6.52 -3.41
C ASN A 221 -21.19 -6.33 -4.90
N THR A 222 -19.98 -5.90 -5.29
CA THR A 222 -19.55 -5.89 -6.69
C THR A 222 -19.65 -7.27 -7.33
N LEU A 223 -19.18 -8.31 -6.64
CA LEU A 223 -19.24 -9.67 -7.15
C LEU A 223 -20.65 -10.28 -7.10
N LEU A 224 -21.35 -10.17 -5.97
CA LEU A 224 -22.59 -10.90 -5.71
C LEU A 224 -23.85 -10.17 -6.22
N LYS A 225 -23.82 -8.85 -6.28
CA LYS A 225 -24.93 -8.02 -6.80
C LYS A 225 -24.63 -7.45 -8.18
N HIS A 226 -23.47 -7.76 -8.75
CA HIS A 226 -23.06 -7.31 -10.08
C HIS A 226 -23.07 -5.78 -10.19
N THR A 227 -22.70 -5.06 -9.12
CA THR A 227 -22.66 -3.58 -9.15
C THR A 227 -21.69 -2.97 -8.14
N GLY A 228 -21.00 -1.90 -8.53
CA GLY A 228 -20.05 -1.21 -7.67
C GLY A 228 -19.55 0.11 -8.26
N VAL A 229 -18.89 0.92 -7.44
CA VAL A 229 -18.06 2.04 -7.92
C VAL A 229 -16.61 1.59 -8.13
N CYS A 230 -15.74 2.50 -8.57
CA CYS A 230 -14.33 2.23 -8.87
C CYS A 230 -13.56 1.48 -7.76
N GLU A 231 -13.85 1.76 -6.48
CA GLU A 231 -13.28 1.00 -5.35
C GLU A 231 -13.69 -0.49 -5.38
N GLY A 232 -14.97 -0.77 -5.59
CA GLY A 232 -15.48 -2.15 -5.64
C GLY A 232 -14.88 -2.93 -6.79
N TYR A 233 -14.79 -2.31 -7.99
CA TYR A 233 -14.16 -2.89 -9.17
C TYR A 233 -12.67 -3.18 -8.94
N SER A 234 -11.92 -2.17 -8.49
CA SER A 234 -10.46 -2.31 -8.32
C SER A 234 -10.08 -3.31 -7.22
N MET A 235 -10.89 -3.39 -6.15
CA MET A 235 -10.75 -4.42 -5.11
C MET A 235 -11.10 -5.81 -5.65
N LEU A 236 -12.20 -5.96 -6.40
CA LEU A 236 -12.59 -7.25 -6.98
C LEU A 236 -11.53 -7.76 -7.96
N ALA A 237 -11.06 -6.90 -8.85
CA ALA A 237 -9.99 -7.20 -9.79
C ALA A 237 -8.70 -7.62 -9.06
N GLN A 238 -8.24 -6.86 -8.05
CA GLN A 238 -7.05 -7.24 -7.27
C GLN A 238 -7.22 -8.61 -6.61
N LYS A 239 -8.39 -8.91 -6.03
CA LYS A 239 -8.70 -10.22 -5.44
C LYS A 239 -8.58 -11.33 -6.47
N MET A 240 -9.22 -11.19 -7.63
CA MET A 240 -9.23 -12.21 -8.68
C MET A 240 -7.84 -12.41 -9.30
N PHE A 241 -7.09 -11.33 -9.55
CA PHE A 241 -5.70 -11.41 -10.00
C PHE A 241 -4.81 -12.14 -9.00
N SER A 242 -4.94 -11.83 -7.70
CA SER A 242 -4.19 -12.54 -6.66
C SER A 242 -4.51 -14.03 -6.62
N LEU A 243 -5.78 -14.42 -6.80
CA LEU A 243 -6.19 -15.82 -6.86
C LEU A 243 -5.65 -16.55 -8.10
N ALA A 244 -5.44 -15.83 -9.20
CA ALA A 244 -4.86 -16.36 -10.43
C ALA A 244 -3.32 -16.39 -10.44
N GLY A 245 -2.69 -15.94 -9.35
CA GLY A 245 -1.23 -15.84 -9.24
C GLY A 245 -0.62 -14.63 -9.96
N ILE A 246 -1.43 -13.64 -10.30
CA ILE A 246 -0.99 -12.40 -10.95
C ILE A 246 -0.72 -11.35 -9.88
N LYS A 247 0.52 -10.87 -9.83
CA LYS A 247 0.91 -9.77 -8.94
C LYS A 247 0.23 -8.48 -9.42
N SER A 248 -0.47 -7.81 -8.53
CA SER A 248 -1.20 -6.57 -8.83
C SER A 248 -1.27 -5.64 -7.62
N THR A 249 -1.53 -4.36 -7.88
CA THR A 249 -1.81 -3.33 -6.86
C THR A 249 -2.98 -2.47 -7.29
N ILE A 250 -3.67 -1.84 -6.35
CA ILE A 250 -4.66 -0.79 -6.64
C ILE A 250 -3.93 0.55 -6.65
N VAL A 251 -4.18 1.34 -7.68
CA VAL A 251 -3.73 2.72 -7.82
C VAL A 251 -4.88 3.63 -7.41
N GLN A 252 -4.56 4.63 -6.59
CA GLN A 252 -5.47 5.70 -6.22
C GLN A 252 -4.97 7.00 -6.84
N GLY A 253 -5.82 7.64 -7.63
CA GLY A 253 -5.51 8.87 -8.38
C GLY A 253 -6.80 9.56 -8.82
N THR A 254 -6.74 10.40 -9.84
CA THR A 254 -7.93 11.01 -10.44
C THR A 254 -8.10 10.56 -11.87
N ALA A 255 -9.35 10.54 -12.34
CA ALA A 255 -9.70 10.33 -13.75
C ALA A 255 -10.71 11.42 -14.14
N ASP A 256 -10.45 12.16 -15.22
CA ASP A 256 -11.18 13.39 -15.58
C ASP A 256 -11.35 14.39 -14.41
N GLY A 257 -10.33 14.46 -13.56
CA GLY A 257 -10.30 15.32 -12.37
C GLY A 257 -11.22 14.88 -11.22
N GLN A 258 -11.91 13.74 -11.34
CA GLN A 258 -12.69 13.11 -10.28
C GLN A 258 -11.90 12.04 -9.56
N ALA A 259 -12.30 11.74 -8.34
CA ALA A 259 -11.61 10.74 -7.55
C ALA A 259 -11.78 9.34 -8.14
N HIS A 260 -10.69 8.59 -8.31
CA HIS A 260 -10.73 7.30 -8.99
C HIS A 260 -9.73 6.28 -8.44
N ALA A 261 -10.06 5.00 -8.64
CA ALA A 261 -9.21 3.87 -8.27
C ALA A 261 -9.26 2.80 -9.37
N TRP A 262 -8.09 2.30 -9.75
CA TRP A 262 -7.91 1.27 -10.79
C TRP A 262 -6.77 0.32 -10.42
N ASN A 263 -6.36 -0.59 -11.30
CA ASN A 263 -5.30 -1.55 -11.01
C ASN A 263 -4.04 -1.32 -11.84
N MET A 264 -2.91 -1.74 -11.28
CA MET A 264 -1.74 -2.12 -12.04
C MET A 264 -1.48 -3.61 -11.86
N VAL A 265 -1.12 -4.28 -12.94
CA VAL A 265 -0.79 -5.70 -12.97
C VAL A 265 0.62 -5.91 -13.51
N TYR A 266 1.32 -6.90 -12.97
CA TYR A 266 2.66 -7.27 -13.43
C TYR A 266 2.56 -8.50 -14.34
N ILE A 267 2.59 -8.26 -15.65
CA ILE A 267 2.33 -9.23 -16.70
C ILE A 267 3.56 -9.33 -17.59
N ASP A 268 4.03 -10.55 -17.86
CA ASP A 268 5.16 -10.82 -18.76
C ASP A 268 6.41 -9.97 -18.47
N GLY A 269 6.69 -9.74 -17.17
CA GLY A 269 7.88 -9.03 -16.71
C GLY A 269 7.77 -7.50 -16.68
N LYS A 270 6.58 -6.94 -16.90
CA LYS A 270 6.35 -5.48 -16.93
C LYS A 270 5.06 -5.12 -16.20
N TRP A 271 5.03 -3.91 -15.64
CA TRP A 271 3.82 -3.35 -15.08
C TRP A 271 2.96 -2.72 -16.18
N ARG A 272 1.65 -2.84 -16.03
CA ARG A 272 0.64 -2.29 -16.93
C ARG A 272 -0.57 -1.81 -16.14
N HIS A 273 -1.21 -0.76 -16.61
CA HIS A 273 -2.47 -0.29 -16.04
C HIS A 273 -3.65 -1.07 -16.62
N VAL A 274 -4.62 -1.38 -15.76
CA VAL A 274 -5.90 -1.99 -16.10
C VAL A 274 -6.99 -1.27 -15.32
N ASP A 275 -7.98 -0.74 -16.02
CA ASP A 275 -9.14 -0.08 -15.40
C ASP A 275 -10.46 -0.72 -15.86
N CYS A 276 -10.91 -1.73 -15.12
CA CYS A 276 -12.18 -2.40 -15.39
C CYS A 276 -13.39 -1.48 -15.25
N THR A 277 -13.29 -0.35 -14.54
CA THR A 277 -14.40 0.60 -14.39
C THR A 277 -14.57 1.44 -15.64
N TRP A 278 -13.48 1.94 -16.22
CA TRP A 278 -13.54 2.72 -17.45
C TRP A 278 -13.65 1.84 -18.72
N ASP A 279 -13.40 0.54 -18.59
CA ASP A 279 -13.74 -0.47 -19.61
C ASP A 279 -15.13 -1.09 -19.44
N ASP A 280 -15.91 -0.67 -18.42
CA ASP A 280 -17.35 -0.95 -18.30
C ASP A 280 -18.17 0.25 -18.81
N PRO A 281 -18.57 0.24 -20.10
CA PRO A 281 -19.35 1.34 -20.64
C PRO A 281 -20.77 1.32 -20.07
N VAL A 282 -21.16 2.42 -19.43
CA VAL A 282 -22.57 2.67 -19.03
C VAL A 282 -23.41 2.84 -20.30
N SER A 283 -23.98 1.75 -20.78
CA SER A 283 -24.64 1.65 -22.09
C SER A 283 -25.87 0.75 -22.01
N PHE A 284 -26.82 0.90 -22.95
CA PHE A 284 -27.98 0.01 -23.06
C PHE A 284 -27.66 -1.33 -23.75
N GLU A 285 -26.46 -1.45 -24.31
CA GLU A 285 -25.92 -2.66 -24.92
C GLU A 285 -24.71 -3.16 -24.11
N ASP A 286 -24.61 -4.48 -23.92
CA ASP A 286 -23.45 -5.13 -23.30
C ASP A 286 -22.23 -5.00 -24.24
N ILE A 287 -21.43 -3.95 -24.06
CA ILE A 287 -20.23 -3.68 -24.86
C ILE A 287 -19.01 -3.94 -23.97
N LEU A 288 -18.26 -4.99 -24.31
CA LEU A 288 -16.94 -5.20 -23.74
C LEU A 288 -15.94 -4.21 -24.35
N SER A 289 -15.37 -3.31 -23.53
CA SER A 289 -14.28 -2.43 -23.92
C SER A 289 -12.93 -2.98 -23.45
N HIS A 290 -11.86 -2.62 -24.16
CA HIS A 290 -10.46 -2.87 -23.78
C HIS A 290 -9.61 -1.60 -23.93
N LYS A 291 -10.24 -0.43 -23.84
CA LYS A 291 -9.60 0.88 -24.02
C LYS A 291 -8.61 1.17 -22.90
N TYR A 292 -8.89 0.71 -21.68
CA TYR A 292 -8.04 0.88 -20.50
C TYR A 292 -7.40 -0.43 -20.05
N TYR A 293 -7.26 -1.38 -20.98
CA TYR A 293 -6.60 -2.65 -20.77
C TYR A 293 -5.12 -2.58 -21.16
N ASN A 294 -4.24 -2.95 -20.23
CA ASN A 294 -2.80 -3.08 -20.41
C ASN A 294 -2.07 -1.81 -20.93
N LEU A 295 -2.44 -0.64 -20.40
CA LEU A 295 -1.84 0.64 -20.80
C LEU A 295 -0.47 0.89 -20.15
N THR A 296 0.38 1.67 -20.85
CA THR A 296 1.57 2.34 -20.31
C THR A 296 1.20 3.51 -19.39
N ASP A 297 2.17 4.02 -18.61
CA ASP A 297 2.04 5.28 -17.87
C ASP A 297 1.63 6.41 -18.84
N GLN A 298 2.30 6.50 -20.01
CA GLN A 298 2.05 7.55 -21.00
C GLN A 298 0.61 7.53 -21.57
N GLU A 299 0.07 6.34 -21.83
CA GLU A 299 -1.30 6.20 -22.34
C GLU A 299 -2.33 6.50 -21.25
N MET A 300 -2.07 6.04 -20.02
CA MET A 300 -2.96 6.24 -18.88
C MET A 300 -3.01 7.72 -18.44
N GLU A 301 -1.89 8.44 -18.51
CA GLU A 301 -1.78 9.87 -18.18
C GLU A 301 -2.63 10.81 -19.08
N ALA A 302 -3.24 10.29 -20.16
CA ALA A 302 -4.06 11.09 -21.05
C ALA A 302 -5.32 11.66 -20.37
N ASP A 303 -5.91 10.89 -19.46
CA ASP A 303 -7.13 11.22 -18.72
C ASP A 303 -7.08 10.83 -17.23
N HIS A 304 -6.09 10.03 -16.82
CA HIS A 304 -5.79 9.72 -15.43
C HIS A 304 -4.57 10.48 -14.90
N SER A 305 -4.52 10.66 -13.57
CA SER A 305 -3.38 11.26 -12.89
C SER A 305 -3.17 10.58 -11.54
N TRP A 306 -1.93 10.20 -11.23
CA TRP A 306 -1.53 9.62 -9.95
C TRP A 306 -0.13 10.10 -9.57
N ASP A 307 0.28 9.88 -8.31
CA ASP A 307 1.66 10.13 -7.90
C ASP A 307 2.54 8.96 -8.36
N THR A 308 3.17 9.12 -9.52
CA THR A 308 4.06 8.10 -10.13
C THR A 308 5.22 7.69 -9.22
N SER A 309 5.58 8.48 -8.20
CA SER A 309 6.65 8.13 -7.26
C SER A 309 6.23 7.06 -6.24
N LEU A 310 4.93 6.82 -6.09
CA LEU A 310 4.38 5.86 -5.12
C LEU A 310 4.12 4.48 -5.74
N TYR A 311 4.14 4.35 -7.06
CA TYR A 311 3.77 3.14 -7.78
C TYR A 311 4.88 2.66 -8.72
N PRO A 312 4.85 1.38 -9.13
CA PRO A 312 5.74 0.90 -10.19
C PRO A 312 5.49 1.63 -11.51
N SER A 313 6.52 1.76 -12.35
CA SER A 313 6.35 2.37 -13.68
C SER A 313 5.91 1.34 -14.73
N ALA A 314 4.90 1.69 -15.52
CA ALA A 314 4.45 0.95 -16.69
C ALA A 314 5.05 1.54 -17.97
N ASN A 315 6.13 0.92 -18.47
CA ASN A 315 6.81 1.33 -19.71
C ASN A 315 6.35 0.56 -20.96
#